data_AF-A0A4Q2XFM8-F1
#
_entry.id   AF-A0A4Q2XFM8-F1
#
_cell.length_a   1.000
_cell.length_b   1.000
_cell.length_c   1.000
_cell.angle_alpha   90.00
_cell.angle_beta   90.00
_cell.angle_gamma   90.00
#
_symmetry.space_group_name_H-M   'P 1'
#
loop_
_entity.id
_entity.type
_entity.pdbx_description
1 polymer ?
#
loop_
_entity_poly.entity_id
_entity_poly.type
_entity_poly.pdbx_seq_one_letter_code
_entity_poly.pdbx_strand_id
1 'polypeptide(L)'
;YSEIVGHGAEGLVVYQETYHRETYQTLHTAGPKKNFNWRLDCPERAYAGGFRRIGIGALFGLANWKFEALALCAHLEYLYKHCWKAQFTVAFPRMRPYAGNYEYEPDPELYLPDKAFVRLIAVFRLLFPQVGIVVSTREPAALRDAIATLGVTHMSAGARTEPGGYTGAGSDDLHLTVKGRRVELTEKSGCEKATEQFQITDHRRAAEVAEMLRGQNLDPVWKDWDESLLALA
;
A
#
# COMPACT_ATOMS: atom_id res chain seq x y z
N TYR A 1 13.50 11.25 9.92
CA TYR A 1 13.19 9.83 10.20
C TYR A 1 13.65 9.41 11.59
N SER A 2 14.89 9.73 12.00
CA SER A 2 15.39 9.44 13.36
C SER A 2 14.47 9.92 14.48
N GLU A 3 13.94 11.14 14.39
CA GLU A 3 12.96 11.66 15.36
C GLU A 3 11.70 10.78 15.44
N ILE A 4 11.13 10.42 14.30
CA ILE A 4 9.93 9.57 14.22
C ILE A 4 10.20 8.18 14.82
N VAL A 5 11.39 7.61 14.56
CA VAL A 5 11.84 6.35 15.18
C VAL A 5 12.05 6.52 16.69
N GLY A 6 12.58 7.66 17.13
CA GLY A 6 12.74 8.01 18.55
C GLY A 6 11.41 8.07 19.31
N HIS A 7 10.30 8.33 18.61
CA HIS A 7 8.94 8.26 19.14
C HIS A 7 8.28 6.88 19.00
N GLY A 8 9.04 5.83 18.69
CA GLY A 8 8.56 4.44 18.68
C GLY A 8 8.06 3.93 17.33
N ALA A 9 8.21 4.71 16.25
CA ALA A 9 7.86 4.20 14.92
C ALA A 9 8.83 3.13 14.44
N GLU A 10 8.30 1.96 14.09
CA GLU A 10 9.11 0.79 13.73
C GLU A 10 9.16 0.52 12.23
N GLY A 11 8.19 1.03 11.47
CA GLY A 11 8.03 0.73 10.05
C GLY A 11 7.74 1.94 9.19
N LEU A 12 8.27 1.93 7.97
CA LEU A 12 7.97 2.89 6.92
C LEU A 12 7.53 2.15 5.65
N VAL A 13 6.44 2.58 5.03
CA VAL A 13 6.03 2.09 3.71
C VAL A 13 6.09 3.24 2.72
N VAL A 14 6.81 3.05 1.61
CA VAL A 14 6.91 4.01 0.52
C VAL A 14 6.86 3.28 -0.81
N TYR A 15 5.80 3.54 -1.59
CA TYR A 15 5.69 3.00 -2.94
C TYR A 15 6.27 4.00 -3.94
N GLN A 16 7.11 3.52 -4.85
CA GLN A 16 7.64 4.35 -5.93
C GLN A 16 6.53 4.82 -6.88
N GLU A 17 5.34 4.21 -6.82
CA GLU A 17 4.22 4.36 -7.75
C GLU A 17 4.54 3.81 -9.13
N THR A 18 5.55 4.36 -9.80
CA THR A 18 6.05 3.86 -11.09
C THR A 18 7.55 4.09 -11.18
N TYR A 19 8.29 3.05 -11.56
CA TYR A 19 9.72 3.16 -11.87
C TYR A 19 9.96 3.77 -13.26
N HIS A 20 8.92 3.88 -14.09
CA HIS A 20 9.02 4.52 -15.41
C HIS A 20 9.09 6.03 -15.26
N ARG A 21 10.29 6.61 -15.47
CA ARG A 21 10.60 8.01 -15.17
C ARG A 21 9.69 9.01 -15.89
N GLU A 22 9.38 8.76 -17.16
CA GLU A 22 8.52 9.64 -17.96
C GLU A 22 7.09 9.64 -17.42
N THR A 23 6.51 8.45 -17.17
CA THR A 23 5.19 8.31 -16.54
C THR A 23 5.17 9.00 -15.18
N TYR A 24 6.21 8.79 -14.37
CA TYR A 24 6.32 9.42 -13.07
C TYR A 24 6.28 10.95 -13.16
N GLN A 25 7.03 11.54 -14.08
CA GLN A 25 7.09 12.99 -14.27
C GLN A 25 5.75 13.58 -14.72
N THR A 26 5.03 12.87 -15.59
CA THR A 26 3.71 13.28 -16.08
C THR A 26 2.66 13.23 -14.96
N LEU A 27 2.69 12.21 -14.11
CA LEU A 27 1.71 12.05 -13.02
C LEU A 27 2.02 12.92 -11.80
N HIS A 28 3.29 13.19 -11.53
CA HIS A 28 3.73 13.93 -10.34
C HIS A 28 4.17 15.35 -10.70
N THR A 29 3.20 16.21 -11.03
CA THR A 29 3.46 17.53 -11.62
C THR A 29 3.98 18.58 -10.64
N ALA A 30 3.71 18.42 -9.33
CA ALA A 30 4.05 19.39 -8.29
C ALA A 30 4.34 18.74 -6.92
N GLY A 31 4.90 19.54 -6.01
CA GLY A 31 5.21 19.14 -4.63
C GLY A 31 6.42 18.22 -4.49
N PRO A 32 6.75 17.79 -3.26
CA PRO A 32 7.93 16.96 -2.98
C PRO A 32 7.92 15.62 -3.73
N LYS A 33 6.73 15.09 -4.03
CA LYS A 33 6.55 13.84 -4.78
C LYS A 33 7.02 13.95 -6.24
N LYS A 34 7.17 15.14 -6.82
CA LYS A 34 7.70 15.29 -8.19
C LYS A 34 9.14 14.78 -8.35
N ASN A 35 9.95 14.85 -7.29
CA ASN A 35 11.35 14.43 -7.39
C ASN A 35 11.46 12.90 -7.34
N PHE A 36 11.64 12.29 -8.52
CA PHE A 36 11.73 10.84 -8.70
C PHE A 36 12.86 10.21 -7.86
N ASN A 37 14.09 10.72 -7.98
CA ASN A 37 15.25 10.15 -7.30
C ASN A 37 15.12 10.32 -5.79
N TRP A 38 14.65 11.49 -5.34
CA TRP A 38 14.36 11.69 -3.93
C TRP A 38 13.35 10.67 -3.39
N ARG A 39 12.30 10.33 -4.15
CA ARG A 39 11.36 9.27 -3.74
C ARG A 39 12.00 7.89 -3.78
N LEU A 40 12.79 7.59 -4.81
CA LEU A 40 13.47 6.30 -4.97
C LEU A 40 14.43 6.02 -3.81
N ASP A 41 15.21 7.01 -3.39
CA ASP A 41 16.20 6.91 -2.32
C ASP A 41 15.56 6.92 -0.90
N CYS A 42 14.22 7.04 -0.82
CA CYS A 42 13.49 7.13 0.44
C CYS A 42 13.70 5.93 1.40
N PRO A 43 13.65 4.67 0.91
CA PRO A 43 13.93 3.49 1.75
C PRO A 43 15.31 3.56 2.43
N GLU A 44 16.35 3.99 1.72
CA GLU A 44 17.70 4.11 2.28
C GLU A 44 17.78 5.21 3.35
N ARG A 45 17.14 6.36 3.10
CA ARG A 45 17.06 7.42 4.12
C ARG A 45 16.28 6.96 5.35
N ALA A 46 15.23 6.16 5.18
CA ALA A 46 14.47 5.59 6.28
C ALA A 46 15.30 4.58 7.07
N TYR A 47 16.04 3.72 6.38
CA TYR A 47 17.01 2.80 6.98
C TYR A 47 18.08 3.54 7.80
N ALA A 48 18.72 4.56 7.21
CA ALA A 48 19.69 5.41 7.91
C ALA A 48 19.07 6.15 9.11
N GLY A 49 17.77 6.47 9.04
CA GLY A 49 16.99 7.04 10.13
C GLY A 49 16.64 6.05 11.24
N GLY A 50 16.94 4.76 11.11
CA GLY A 50 16.73 3.74 12.15
C GLY A 50 15.47 2.89 12.00
N PHE A 51 14.71 3.03 10.89
CA PHE A 51 13.58 2.14 10.64
C PHE A 51 14.06 0.70 10.42
N ARG A 52 13.41 -0.25 11.12
CA ARG A 52 13.74 -1.69 11.04
C ARG A 52 12.83 -2.45 10.10
N ARG A 53 11.66 -1.90 9.76
CA ARG A 53 10.73 -2.46 8.78
C ARG A 53 10.53 -1.46 7.65
N ILE A 54 10.72 -1.92 6.41
CA ILE A 54 10.63 -1.06 5.23
C ILE A 54 9.78 -1.75 4.16
N GLY A 55 8.65 -1.14 3.82
CA GLY A 55 7.77 -1.59 2.75
C GLY A 55 7.97 -0.80 1.47
N ILE A 56 8.14 -1.49 0.35
CA ILE A 56 8.24 -0.91 -0.99
C ILE A 56 7.17 -1.48 -1.92
N GLY A 57 6.95 -0.84 -3.05
CA GLY A 57 5.95 -1.28 -4.03
C GLY A 57 5.86 -0.36 -5.23
N ALA A 58 5.12 -0.81 -6.23
CA ALA A 58 4.73 -0.05 -7.41
C ALA A 58 3.21 -0.15 -7.60
N LEU A 59 2.60 0.91 -8.10
CA LEU A 59 1.17 0.98 -8.42
C LEU A 59 0.95 0.47 -9.84
N PHE A 60 0.53 -0.79 -9.95
CA PHE A 60 0.36 -1.47 -11.22
C PHE A 60 -0.84 -0.93 -11.98
N GLY A 61 -0.62 -0.56 -13.25
CA GLY A 61 -1.59 0.13 -14.10
C GLY A 61 -1.18 1.56 -14.49
N LEU A 62 -0.12 2.13 -13.90
CA LEU A 62 0.42 3.43 -14.31
C LEU A 62 1.37 3.34 -15.52
N ALA A 63 2.10 2.24 -15.63
CA ALA A 63 3.04 1.95 -16.70
C ALA A 63 3.07 0.44 -16.95
N ASN A 64 3.84 -0.01 -17.95
CA ASN A 64 3.92 -1.43 -18.31
C ASN A 64 4.30 -2.30 -17.09
N TRP A 65 3.40 -3.20 -16.70
CA TRP A 65 3.55 -3.98 -15.47
C TRP A 65 4.81 -4.86 -15.44
N LYS A 66 5.32 -5.33 -16.59
CA LYS A 66 6.53 -6.17 -16.64
C LYS A 66 7.76 -5.35 -16.26
N PHE A 67 7.84 -4.13 -16.78
CA PHE A 67 8.90 -3.19 -16.42
C PHE A 67 8.84 -2.85 -14.93
N GLU A 68 7.65 -2.51 -14.42
CA GLU A 68 7.44 -2.20 -13.00
C GLU A 68 7.83 -3.36 -12.09
N ALA A 69 7.45 -4.59 -12.43
CA ALA A 69 7.81 -5.78 -11.65
C ALA A 69 9.32 -6.04 -11.64
N LEU A 70 9.99 -5.90 -12.79
CA LEU A 70 11.44 -6.08 -12.89
C LEU A 70 12.19 -5.01 -12.11
N ALA A 71 11.77 -3.74 -12.22
CA ALA A 71 12.38 -2.63 -11.49
C ALA A 71 12.17 -2.77 -9.97
N LEU A 72 10.97 -3.19 -9.53
CA LEU A 72 10.70 -3.49 -8.13
C LEU A 72 11.58 -4.63 -7.60
N CYS A 73 11.78 -5.68 -8.40
CA CYS A 73 12.67 -6.79 -8.09
C CYS A 73 14.13 -6.30 -7.91
N ALA A 74 14.64 -5.52 -8.86
CA ALA A 74 15.99 -4.95 -8.80
C ALA A 74 16.17 -4.01 -7.61
N HIS A 75 15.15 -3.19 -7.30
CA HIS A 75 15.19 -2.29 -6.15
C HIS A 75 15.21 -3.07 -4.82
N LEU A 76 14.39 -4.11 -4.69
CA LEU A 76 14.42 -4.99 -3.51
C LEU A 76 15.80 -5.67 -3.36
N GLU A 77 16.35 -6.19 -4.46
CA GLU A 77 17.67 -6.83 -4.44
C GLU A 77 18.77 -5.86 -4.00
N TYR A 78 18.73 -4.63 -4.50
CA TYR A 78 19.63 -3.55 -4.08
C TYR A 78 19.49 -3.28 -2.57
N LEU A 79 18.26 -3.13 -2.07
CA LEU A 79 18.03 -2.83 -0.65
C LEU A 79 18.46 -3.97 0.27
N TYR A 80 18.33 -5.24 -0.14
CA TYR A 80 18.89 -6.34 0.64
C TYR A 80 20.40 -6.26 0.82
N LYS A 81 21.14 -5.68 -0.15
CA LYS A 81 22.60 -5.51 -0.06
C LYS A 81 22.99 -4.30 0.81
N HIS A 82 22.25 -3.20 0.72
CA HIS A 82 22.64 -1.92 1.33
C HIS A 82 21.95 -1.66 2.68
N CYS A 83 20.74 -2.17 2.86
CA CYS A 83 19.88 -1.95 4.02
C CYS A 83 19.62 -3.28 4.76
N TRP A 84 20.63 -4.14 4.82
CA TRP A 84 20.55 -5.54 5.24
C TRP A 84 20.03 -5.79 6.67
N LYS A 85 20.05 -4.77 7.56
CA LYS A 85 19.50 -4.87 8.91
C LYS A 85 17.98 -4.66 8.99
N ALA A 86 17.35 -4.23 7.90
CA ALA A 86 15.91 -4.02 7.84
C ALA A 86 15.18 -5.27 7.29
N GLN A 87 13.99 -5.50 7.81
CA GLN A 87 13.03 -6.42 7.24
C GLN A 87 12.25 -5.71 6.13
N PHE A 88 12.15 -6.37 4.97
CA PHE A 88 11.46 -5.82 3.81
C PHE A 88 10.08 -6.43 3.59
N THR A 89 9.14 -5.57 3.18
CA THR A 89 7.88 -6.01 2.58
C THR A 89 7.72 -5.43 1.18
N VAL A 90 7.05 -6.17 0.30
CA VAL A 90 6.66 -5.74 -1.04
C VAL A 90 5.15 -5.78 -1.19
N ALA A 91 4.63 -4.80 -1.91
CA ALA A 91 3.23 -4.75 -2.31
C ALA A 91 3.11 -4.54 -3.81
N PHE A 92 2.07 -5.12 -4.39
CA PHE A 92 1.72 -4.98 -5.80
C PHE A 92 0.32 -4.33 -5.96
N PRO A 93 0.05 -3.17 -5.35
CA PRO A 93 -1.28 -2.55 -5.43
C PRO A 93 -1.64 -2.31 -6.90
N ARG A 94 -2.82 -2.76 -7.31
CA ARG A 94 -3.36 -2.47 -8.63
C ARG A 94 -4.18 -1.19 -8.60
N MET A 95 -4.20 -0.47 -9.72
CA MET A 95 -5.07 0.67 -9.93
C MET A 95 -6.54 0.26 -9.72
N ARG A 96 -7.28 1.15 -9.06
CA ARG A 96 -8.72 1.02 -8.77
C ARG A 96 -9.38 2.36 -9.07
N PRO A 97 -10.71 2.39 -9.31
CA PRO A 97 -11.44 3.65 -9.36
C PRO A 97 -11.14 4.53 -8.14
N TYR A 98 -11.04 5.84 -8.32
CA TYR A 98 -10.61 6.77 -7.28
C TYR A 98 -11.32 8.11 -7.39
N ALA A 99 -11.23 8.92 -6.33
CA ALA A 99 -11.83 10.25 -6.31
C ALA A 99 -11.31 11.14 -7.45
N GLY A 100 -12.23 11.61 -8.30
CA GLY A 100 -11.90 12.42 -9.49
C GLY A 100 -11.76 11.62 -10.78
N ASN A 101 -11.79 10.28 -10.72
CA ASN A 101 -11.95 9.41 -11.89
C ASN A 101 -12.62 8.09 -11.50
N TYR A 102 -13.95 8.15 -11.32
CA TYR A 102 -14.76 6.99 -10.97
C TYR A 102 -15.06 6.08 -12.16
N GLU A 103 -14.79 6.54 -13.39
CA GLU A 103 -14.92 5.79 -14.65
C GLU A 103 -13.58 5.20 -15.10
N TYR A 104 -12.69 4.87 -14.16
CA TYR A 104 -11.40 4.27 -14.50
C TYR A 104 -11.58 2.90 -15.17
N GLU A 105 -11.23 2.82 -16.44
CA GLU A 105 -11.05 1.56 -17.17
C GLU A 105 -9.57 1.17 -17.20
N PRO A 106 -9.20 -0.07 -16.80
CA PRO A 106 -7.82 -0.51 -16.86
C PRO A 106 -7.32 -0.60 -18.31
N ASP A 107 -6.22 0.09 -18.60
CA ASP A 107 -5.50 -0.09 -19.86
C ASP A 107 -4.90 -1.52 -19.90
N PRO A 108 -5.29 -2.38 -20.85
CA PRO A 108 -4.79 -3.75 -20.94
C PRO A 108 -3.26 -3.88 -21.09
N GLU A 109 -2.59 -2.86 -21.65
CA GLU A 109 -1.13 -2.87 -21.85
C GLU A 109 -0.35 -2.51 -20.57
N LEU A 110 -0.99 -1.78 -19.64
CA LEU A 110 -0.39 -1.34 -18.38
C LEU A 110 -0.85 -2.21 -17.20
N TYR A 111 -2.05 -2.76 -17.29
CA TYR A 111 -2.70 -3.49 -16.22
C TYR A 111 -2.00 -4.81 -15.89
N LEU A 112 -2.01 -5.17 -14.61
CA LEU A 112 -1.52 -6.45 -14.12
C LEU A 112 -2.70 -7.44 -13.97
N PRO A 113 -2.91 -8.36 -14.93
CA PRO A 113 -4.02 -9.31 -14.87
C PRO A 113 -3.82 -10.35 -13.76
N ASP A 114 -4.91 -10.94 -13.27
CA ASP A 114 -4.89 -11.86 -12.11
C ASP A 114 -3.87 -12.99 -12.26
N LYS A 115 -3.81 -13.63 -13.43
CA LYS A 115 -2.82 -14.70 -13.71
C LYS A 115 -1.38 -14.21 -13.57
N ALA A 116 -1.10 -12.98 -13.97
CA ALA A 116 0.22 -12.37 -13.82
C ALA A 116 0.46 -11.92 -12.38
N PHE A 117 -0.55 -11.39 -11.69
CA PHE A 117 -0.47 -11.03 -10.27
C PHE A 117 -0.10 -12.23 -9.39
N VAL A 118 -0.81 -13.36 -9.54
CA VAL A 118 -0.50 -14.62 -8.83
C VAL A 118 0.90 -15.10 -9.18
N ARG A 119 1.31 -14.99 -10.45
CA ARG A 119 2.66 -15.35 -10.89
C ARG A 119 3.72 -14.47 -10.24
N LEU A 120 3.50 -13.18 -10.10
CA LEU A 120 4.45 -12.27 -9.43
C LEU A 120 4.60 -12.62 -7.95
N ILE A 121 3.51 -12.95 -7.25
CA ILE A 121 3.57 -13.42 -5.86
C ILE A 121 4.47 -14.66 -5.76
N ALA A 122 4.26 -15.65 -6.62
CA ALA A 122 5.07 -16.87 -6.63
C ALA A 122 6.54 -16.58 -6.96
N VAL A 123 6.82 -15.75 -7.98
CA VAL A 123 8.19 -15.37 -8.37
C VAL A 123 8.91 -14.65 -7.23
N PHE A 124 8.29 -13.65 -6.60
CA PHE A 124 8.91 -12.93 -5.48
C PHE A 124 9.10 -13.84 -4.26
N ARG A 125 8.17 -14.76 -3.99
CA ARG A 125 8.33 -15.74 -2.91
C ARG A 125 9.51 -16.69 -3.15
N LEU A 126 9.74 -17.10 -4.41
CA LEU A 126 10.86 -17.97 -4.78
C LEU A 126 12.21 -17.23 -4.77
N LEU A 127 12.26 -16.00 -5.29
CA LEU A 127 13.49 -15.21 -5.38
C LEU A 127 13.90 -14.60 -4.03
N PHE A 128 12.92 -14.25 -3.20
CA PHE A 128 13.14 -13.58 -1.91
C PHE A 128 12.34 -14.27 -0.80
N PRO A 129 12.74 -15.48 -0.36
CA PRO A 129 11.97 -16.27 0.61
C PRO A 129 11.66 -15.55 1.93
N GLN A 130 12.51 -14.60 2.33
CA GLN A 130 12.39 -13.80 3.55
C GLN A 130 11.52 -12.53 3.40
N VAL A 131 11.11 -12.17 2.18
CA VAL A 131 10.30 -10.95 1.97
C VAL A 131 8.88 -11.15 2.48
N GLY A 132 8.34 -10.13 3.14
CA GLY A 132 6.90 -10.04 3.38
C GLY A 132 6.18 -9.63 2.10
N ILE A 133 5.14 -10.35 1.71
CA ILE A 133 4.24 -9.94 0.62
C ILE A 133 2.94 -9.42 1.23
N VAL A 134 2.58 -8.19 0.87
CA VAL A 134 1.40 -7.46 1.37
C VAL A 134 0.34 -7.39 0.28
N VAL A 135 -0.88 -7.80 0.64
CA VAL A 135 -2.07 -7.64 -0.22
C VAL A 135 -3.13 -6.82 0.51
N SER A 136 -3.73 -5.87 -0.21
CA SER A 136 -4.74 -4.98 0.35
C SER A 136 -6.16 -5.37 -0.03
N THR A 137 -7.15 -4.72 0.60
CA THR A 137 -8.59 -4.81 0.25
C THR A 137 -8.92 -4.23 -1.13
N ARG A 138 -7.92 -3.72 -1.87
CA ARG A 138 -8.03 -3.47 -3.31
C ARG A 138 -8.40 -4.75 -4.06
N GLU A 139 -8.02 -5.92 -3.57
CA GLU A 139 -8.28 -7.16 -4.29
C GLU A 139 -9.60 -7.82 -3.87
N PRO A 140 -10.35 -8.44 -4.79
CA PRO A 140 -11.61 -9.08 -4.47
C PRO A 140 -11.41 -10.27 -3.53
N ALA A 141 -12.41 -10.54 -2.69
CA ALA A 141 -12.38 -11.61 -1.70
C ALA A 141 -11.93 -12.96 -2.29
N ALA A 142 -12.52 -13.39 -3.40
CA ALA A 142 -12.18 -14.68 -4.03
C ALA A 142 -10.71 -14.78 -4.46
N LEU A 143 -10.12 -13.70 -4.99
CA LEU A 143 -8.70 -13.68 -5.35
C LEU A 143 -7.82 -13.72 -4.10
N ARG A 144 -8.19 -12.94 -3.07
CA ARG A 144 -7.46 -12.88 -1.81
C ARG A 144 -7.43 -14.23 -1.09
N ASP A 145 -8.56 -14.92 -1.08
CA ASP A 145 -8.69 -16.24 -0.48
C ASP A 145 -7.78 -17.24 -1.21
N ALA A 146 -7.75 -17.20 -2.55
CA ALA A 146 -6.92 -18.08 -3.36
C ALA A 146 -5.40 -17.84 -3.19
N ILE A 147 -4.96 -16.60 -2.98
CA ILE A 147 -3.54 -16.26 -2.85
C ILE A 147 -3.00 -16.31 -1.42
N ALA A 148 -3.87 -16.46 -0.42
CA ALA A 148 -3.46 -16.54 0.99
C ALA A 148 -2.42 -17.64 1.23
N THR A 149 -2.57 -18.77 0.54
CA THR A 149 -1.68 -19.95 0.65
C THR A 149 -0.50 -19.92 -0.33
N LEU A 150 -0.40 -18.92 -1.21
CA LEU A 150 0.59 -18.87 -2.30
C LEU A 150 1.81 -17.98 -2.01
N GLY A 151 1.91 -17.45 -0.78
CA GLY A 151 3.06 -16.67 -0.33
C GLY A 151 2.73 -15.26 0.16
N VAL A 152 1.45 -14.88 0.24
CA VAL A 152 1.05 -13.66 0.95
C VAL A 152 1.32 -13.85 2.45
N THR A 153 1.83 -12.80 3.09
CA THR A 153 2.19 -12.83 4.53
C THR A 153 1.44 -11.78 5.34
N HIS A 154 0.94 -10.74 4.68
CA HIS A 154 0.24 -9.64 5.32
C HIS A 154 -0.99 -9.29 4.49
N MET A 155 -2.12 -9.13 5.17
CA MET A 155 -3.38 -8.76 4.56
C MET A 155 -4.06 -7.66 5.35
N SER A 156 -4.47 -6.57 4.69
CA SER A 156 -5.36 -5.59 5.33
C SER A 156 -6.79 -6.12 5.36
N ALA A 157 -7.56 -5.86 6.40
CA ALA A 157 -8.98 -6.25 6.47
C ALA A 157 -9.82 -5.12 7.09
N GLY A 158 -11.11 -5.06 6.75
CA GLY A 158 -12.01 -4.01 7.23
C GLY A 158 -11.57 -2.59 6.88
N ALA A 159 -10.89 -2.39 5.75
CA ALA A 159 -10.29 -1.11 5.40
C ALA A 159 -11.33 0.01 5.25
N ARG A 160 -10.95 1.23 5.64
CA ARG A 160 -11.59 2.50 5.28
C ARG A 160 -10.52 3.36 4.63
N THR A 161 -10.79 3.88 3.44
CA THR A 161 -9.80 4.60 2.61
C THR A 161 -10.10 6.08 2.48
N GLU A 162 -11.22 6.50 3.05
CA GLU A 162 -11.60 7.87 3.30
C GLU A 162 -10.96 8.38 4.62
N PRO A 163 -10.45 9.62 4.66
CA PRO A 163 -10.00 10.25 5.89
C PRO A 163 -11.07 10.17 7.00
N GLY A 164 -10.70 9.64 8.18
CA GLY A 164 -11.61 9.50 9.31
C GLY A 164 -12.68 8.40 9.18
N GLY A 165 -12.60 7.52 8.18
CA GLY A 165 -13.66 6.52 7.89
C GLY A 165 -13.95 5.49 8.99
N TYR A 166 -13.05 5.31 9.96
CA TYR A 166 -13.28 4.41 11.11
C TYR A 166 -14.01 5.08 12.27
N THR A 167 -13.84 6.39 12.45
CA THR A 167 -14.39 7.14 13.58
C THR A 167 -15.60 7.99 13.19
N GLY A 168 -15.88 8.11 11.89
CA GLY A 168 -16.87 9.05 11.36
C GLY A 168 -16.36 10.49 11.28
N ALA A 169 -15.20 10.80 11.86
CA ALA A 169 -14.63 12.15 11.92
C ALA A 169 -14.30 12.78 10.55
N GLY A 170 -14.39 11.99 9.47
CA GLY A 170 -14.30 12.49 8.10
C GLY A 170 -15.38 13.50 7.70
N SER A 171 -16.42 13.68 8.53
CA SER A 171 -17.43 14.74 8.39
C SER A 171 -17.04 16.06 9.04
N ASP A 172 -16.15 16.04 10.04
CA ASP A 172 -16.00 17.16 10.98
C ASP A 172 -15.07 18.24 10.42
N ASP A 173 -14.13 17.86 9.55
CA ASP A 173 -13.15 18.76 8.93
C ASP A 173 -13.04 18.59 7.40
N LEU A 174 -14.19 18.64 6.73
CA LEU A 174 -14.29 18.60 5.28
C LEU A 174 -13.63 19.83 4.64
N HIS A 175 -12.64 19.58 3.78
CA HIS A 175 -11.91 20.56 2.99
C HIS A 175 -11.51 19.97 1.63
N LEU A 176 -11.23 20.83 0.66
CA LEU A 176 -10.65 20.42 -0.62
C LEU A 176 -9.12 20.42 -0.53
N THR A 177 -8.51 19.48 -1.25
CA THR A 177 -7.06 19.49 -1.48
C THR A 177 -6.78 19.85 -2.92
N VAL A 178 -6.33 21.09 -3.17
CA VAL A 178 -5.99 21.58 -4.52
C VAL A 178 -4.47 21.69 -4.63
N LYS A 179 -3.86 20.88 -5.51
CA LYS A 179 -2.39 20.81 -5.70
C LYS A 179 -1.63 20.59 -4.38
N GLY A 180 -2.18 19.77 -3.48
CA GLY A 180 -1.59 19.45 -2.18
C GLY A 180 -1.75 20.53 -1.11
N ARG A 181 -2.59 21.55 -1.34
CA ARG A 181 -2.92 22.60 -0.36
C ARG A 181 -4.37 22.47 0.09
N ARG A 182 -4.59 22.67 1.39
CA ARG A 182 -5.93 22.75 2.00
C ARG A 182 -6.65 24.00 1.52
N VAL A 183 -7.90 23.84 1.07
CA VAL A 183 -8.82 24.89 0.66
C VAL A 183 -10.16 24.63 1.34
N GLU A 184 -10.65 25.60 2.09
CA GLU A 184 -11.93 25.49 2.81
C GLU A 184 -13.11 25.47 1.83
N LEU A 185 -14.16 24.72 2.18
CA LEU A 185 -15.41 24.68 1.43
C LEU A 185 -16.22 25.96 1.68
N THR A 186 -16.68 26.60 0.61
CA THR A 186 -17.52 27.82 0.69
C THR A 186 -18.95 27.53 1.13
N GLU A 187 -19.48 26.34 0.84
CA GLU A 187 -20.80 25.87 1.28
C GLU A 187 -20.66 24.41 1.72
N LYS A 188 -21.25 24.05 2.87
CA LYS A 188 -21.30 22.67 3.38
C LYS A 188 -22.75 22.22 3.38
N SER A 189 -23.12 21.28 2.52
CA SER A 189 -24.52 20.79 2.43
C SER A 189 -24.96 19.87 3.58
N GLY A 190 -24.07 19.59 4.54
CA GLY A 190 -24.34 18.74 5.71
C GLY A 190 -24.32 17.23 5.43
N CYS A 191 -24.36 16.81 4.16
CA CYS A 191 -24.33 15.40 3.73
C CYS A 191 -23.01 14.99 3.05
N GLU A 192 -22.03 15.89 2.96
CA GLU A 192 -20.73 15.61 2.36
C GLU A 192 -19.88 14.71 3.26
N LYS A 193 -19.11 13.81 2.65
CA LYS A 193 -18.14 12.95 3.32
C LYS A 193 -16.82 13.02 2.59
N ALA A 194 -15.72 12.83 3.32
CA ALA A 194 -14.40 12.75 2.72
C ALA A 194 -14.39 11.63 1.66
N THR A 195 -13.75 11.91 0.52
CA THR A 195 -13.73 10.96 -0.59
C THR A 195 -12.75 9.82 -0.32
N GLU A 196 -13.09 8.63 -0.80
CA GLU A 196 -12.21 7.46 -0.76
C GLU A 196 -10.97 7.70 -1.63
N GLN A 197 -9.79 7.33 -1.11
CA GLN A 197 -8.56 7.38 -1.90
C GLN A 197 -8.61 6.41 -3.09
N PHE A 198 -9.26 5.26 -2.92
CA PHE A 198 -9.51 4.26 -3.96
C PHE A 198 -10.66 3.36 -3.54
N GLN A 199 -11.39 2.82 -4.52
CA GLN A 199 -12.48 1.89 -4.25
C GLN A 199 -11.96 0.58 -3.67
N ILE A 200 -12.58 0.16 -2.56
CA ILE A 200 -12.35 -1.12 -1.91
C ILE A 200 -13.13 -2.22 -2.64
N THR A 201 -12.56 -3.42 -2.77
CA THR A 201 -13.23 -4.57 -3.41
C THR A 201 -13.52 -5.71 -2.44
N ASP A 202 -12.82 -5.78 -1.31
CA ASP A 202 -13.12 -6.71 -0.23
C ASP A 202 -13.52 -5.95 1.04
N HIS A 203 -14.81 -6.00 1.35
CA HIS A 203 -15.43 -5.29 2.47
C HIS A 203 -15.56 -6.16 3.74
N ARG A 204 -15.06 -7.40 3.72
CA ARG A 204 -15.12 -8.29 4.89
C ARG A 204 -14.39 -7.65 6.07
N ARG A 205 -14.97 -7.81 7.27
CA ARG A 205 -14.33 -7.34 8.50
C ARG A 205 -13.10 -8.18 8.83
N ALA A 206 -12.25 -7.64 9.69
CA ALA A 206 -11.09 -8.33 10.26
C ALA A 206 -11.39 -9.77 10.73
N ALA A 207 -12.46 -9.96 11.50
CA ALA A 207 -12.86 -11.27 12.02
C ALA A 207 -13.24 -12.27 10.91
N GLU A 208 -13.91 -11.82 9.85
CA GLU A 208 -14.31 -12.68 8.73
C GLU A 208 -13.10 -13.12 7.89
N VAL A 209 -12.14 -12.21 7.68
CA VAL A 209 -10.87 -12.56 7.03
C VAL A 209 -10.06 -13.52 7.91
N ALA A 210 -10.03 -13.33 9.24
CA ALA A 210 -9.37 -14.24 10.16
C ALA A 210 -9.96 -15.65 10.08
N GLU A 211 -11.28 -15.77 10.05
CA GLU A 211 -11.95 -17.07 9.97
C GLU A 211 -11.73 -17.75 8.61
N MET A 212 -11.72 -16.97 7.53
CA MET A 212 -11.33 -17.46 6.22
C MET A 212 -9.90 -18.05 6.22
N LEU A 213 -8.95 -17.37 6.87
CA LEU A 213 -7.57 -17.87 6.99
C LEU A 213 -7.51 -19.17 7.81
N ARG A 214 -8.21 -19.24 8.94
CA ARG A 214 -8.30 -20.48 9.76
C ARG A 214 -8.91 -21.63 8.97
N GLY A 215 -9.94 -21.36 8.17
CA GLY A 215 -10.55 -22.34 7.27
C GLY A 215 -9.59 -22.91 6.22
N GLN A 216 -8.47 -22.22 5.94
CA GLN A 216 -7.39 -22.67 5.07
C GLN A 216 -6.18 -23.24 5.83
N ASN A 217 -6.32 -23.55 7.12
CA ASN A 217 -5.24 -23.97 8.02
C ASN A 217 -4.09 -22.95 8.15
N LEU A 218 -4.41 -21.66 8.02
CA LEU A 218 -3.49 -20.56 8.30
C LEU A 218 -3.82 -19.96 9.66
N ASP A 219 -2.79 -19.51 10.37
CA ASP A 219 -2.95 -18.83 11.66
C ASP A 219 -2.90 -17.30 11.48
N PRO A 220 -4.02 -16.57 11.71
CA PRO A 220 -4.02 -15.12 11.65
C PRO A 220 -3.31 -14.54 12.88
N VAL A 221 -2.14 -13.94 12.67
CA VAL A 221 -1.36 -13.28 13.72
C VAL A 221 -1.77 -11.82 13.89
N TRP A 222 -2.15 -11.45 15.11
CA TRP A 222 -2.46 -10.09 15.53
C TRP A 222 -1.37 -9.57 16.48
N LYS A 223 -1.43 -8.27 16.79
CA LYS A 223 -0.69 -7.66 17.91
C LYS A 223 -1.54 -7.58 19.18
N ASP A 224 -2.48 -8.50 19.33
CA ASP A 224 -3.38 -8.62 20.48
C ASP A 224 -2.69 -9.07 21.78
N TRP A 225 -1.38 -9.34 21.71
CA TRP A 225 -0.49 -9.61 22.85
C TRP A 225 0.40 -8.42 23.21
N ASP A 226 0.39 -7.34 22.41
CA ASP A 226 1.24 -6.17 22.63
C ASP A 226 0.63 -5.33 23.76
N GLU A 227 1.25 -5.35 24.95
CA GLU A 227 0.77 -4.64 26.14
C GLU A 227 0.52 -3.15 25.88
N SER A 228 1.28 -2.53 24.96
CA SER A 228 1.10 -1.12 24.61
C SER A 228 -0.23 -0.82 23.91
N LEU A 229 -0.81 -1.82 23.24
CA LEU A 229 -2.13 -1.72 22.60
C LEU A 229 -3.25 -2.15 23.55
N LEU A 230 -2.97 -3.10 24.45
CA LEU A 230 -3.93 -3.59 25.44
C LEU A 230 -4.16 -2.61 26.59
N ALA A 231 -3.13 -1.85 26.98
CA ALA A 231 -3.22 -0.88 28.10
C ALA A 231 -4.16 0.31 27.84
N LEU A 232 -4.66 0.46 26.60
CA LEU A 232 -5.55 1.55 26.16
C LEU A 232 -6.99 1.08 25.89
N ALA A 233 -7.29 -0.21 26.05
CA ALA A 233 -8.61 -0.81 25.85
C ALA A 233 -9.31 -1.08 27.19
#